data_AF-A0A329WMY6-F1
#
_entry.id   AF-A0A329WMY6-F1
#
_cell.length_a   1.000
_cell.length_b   1.000
_cell.length_c   1.000
_cell.angle_alpha   90.00
_cell.angle_beta   90.00
_cell.angle_gamma   90.00
#
_symmetry.space_group_name_H-M   'P 1'
#
loop_
_entity.id
_entity.type
_entity.pdbx_description
1 polymer ?
#
loop_
_entity_poly.entity_id
_entity_poly.type
_entity_poly.pdbx_seq_one_letter_code
_entity_poly.pdbx_strand_id
1 'polypeptide(L)' 'MNSTLKIAGHVAVVTFDLEIEMFRGEFVGLSGGADFYAYNIGELKEEGVKSLVIFFDECKKDGIEPYK' A
#
# COMPACT_ATOMS: atom_id res chain seq x y z
N MET A 1 18.27 2.07 0.77
CA MET A 1 17.64 2.40 -0.52
C MET A 1 16.27 1.77 -0.48
N ASN A 2 15.21 2.55 -0.68
CA ASN A 2 13.87 2.00 -0.76
C ASN A 2 13.45 2.00 -2.23
N SER A 3 12.92 0.87 -2.70
CA SER A 3 12.38 0.77 -4.05
C SER A 3 10.96 1.33 -4.06
N THR A 4 10.56 1.98 -5.14
CA THR A 4 9.18 2.47 -5.28
C THR A 4 8.46 1.71 -6.37
N LEU A 5 7.15 1.52 -6.17
CA LEU A 5 6.23 0.95 -7.15
C LEU A 5 5.08 1.91 -7.39
N LYS A 6 4.56 1.91 -8.62
CA LYS A 6 3.32 2.61 -8.96
C LYS A 6 2.19 1.59 -9.09
N ILE A 7 1.16 1.73 -8.28
CA ILE A 7 0.01 0.82 -8.21
C ILE A 7 -1.26 1.66 -8.34
N ALA A 8 -2.08 1.39 -9.35
CA ALA A 8 -3.31 2.13 -9.63
C ALA A 8 -3.15 3.68 -9.60
N GLY A 9 -2.01 4.19 -10.08
CA GLY A 9 -1.72 5.63 -10.10
C GLY A 9 -0.99 6.17 -8.86
N HIS A 10 -0.94 5.39 -7.76
CA HIS A 10 -0.38 5.78 -6.47
C HIS A 10 1.03 5.22 -6.29
N VAL A 11 1.88 5.95 -5.56
CA VAL A 11 3.25 5.52 -5.27
C VAL A 11 3.27 4.77 -3.95
N ALA A 12 3.89 3.59 -3.94
CA ALA A 12 4.19 2.83 -2.75
C ALA A 12 5.70 2.66 -2.59
N VAL A 13 6.18 2.78 -1.36
CA VAL A 13 7.55 2.43 -0.95
C VAL A 13 7.57 0.96 -0.59
N VAL A 14 8.56 0.23 -1.10
CA VAL A 14 8.73 -1.20 -0.87
C VAL A 14 9.98 -1.44 -0.04
N THR A 15 9.82 -2.23 1.00
CA THR A 15 10.88 -2.73 1.89
C THR A 15 10.72 -4.24 2.09
N PHE A 16 11.81 -4.95 2.34
CA PHE A 16 11.72 -6.36 2.77
C PHE A 16 11.73 -6.42 4.30
N ASP A 17 10.70 -7.02 4.88
CA ASP A 17 10.60 -7.27 6.31
C ASP A 17 11.28 -8.60 6.64
N LEU A 18 12.35 -8.53 7.44
CA LEU A 18 13.16 -9.69 7.82
C LEU A 18 12.51 -10.55 8.91
N GLU A 19 11.56 -10.02 9.68
CA GLU A 19 10.92 -10.76 10.77
C GLU A 19 9.91 -11.79 10.22
N ILE A 20 9.21 -11.42 9.16
CA ILE A 20 8.18 -12.25 8.52
C ILE A 20 8.58 -12.75 7.13
N GLU A 21 9.77 -12.38 6.65
CA GLU A 21 10.32 -12.75 5.34
C GLU A 21 9.40 -12.38 4.15
N MET A 22 8.78 -11.19 4.20
CA MET A 22 7.86 -10.71 3.16
C MET A 22 8.23 -9.31 2.68
N PHE A 23 7.84 -8.97 1.45
CA PHE A 23 7.86 -7.59 0.99
C PHE A 23 6.70 -6.83 1.62
N ARG A 24 6.99 -5.68 2.23
CA ARG A 24 6.02 -4.69 2.70
C ARG A 24 5.96 -3.55 1.69
N GLY A 25 4.75 -3.22 1.25
CA GLY A 25 4.45 -2.00 0.51
C GLY A 25 3.70 -1.01 1.40
N GLU A 26 4.09 0.25 1.34
CA GLU A 26 3.46 1.36 2.08
C GLU A 26 3.16 2.51 1.11
N PHE A 27 1.89 2.89 0.97
CA PHE A 27 1.51 4.02 0.12
C PHE A 27 1.94 5.37 0.71
N VAL A 28 2.51 6.22 -0.14
CA VAL A 28 2.89 7.59 0.25
C VAL A 28 1.83 8.60 -0.20
N GLY A 29 1.62 9.64 0.59
CA GLY A 29 0.67 10.72 0.29
C GLY A 29 -0.78 10.46 0.68
N LEU A 30 -1.10 9.28 1.24
CA LEU A 30 -2.41 8.99 1.81
C LEU A 30 -2.52 9.54 3.24
N SER A 31 -3.73 9.94 3.64
CA SER A 31 -4.05 10.46 4.98
C SER A 31 -3.89 9.39 6.08
N GLY A 32 -3.99 8.10 5.71
CA GLY A 32 -3.67 6.95 6.56
C GLY A 32 -2.57 6.06 6.00
N GLY A 33 -2.19 5.04 6.76
CA GLY A 33 -1.25 4.00 6.32
C GLY A 33 -2.00 2.85 5.66
N ALA A 34 -1.88 2.73 4.34
CA ALA A 34 -2.33 1.55 3.60
C ALA A 34 -1.11 0.67 3.33
N ASP A 35 -0.80 -0.18 4.32
CA ASP A 35 0.25 -1.17 4.20
C ASP A 35 -0.28 -2.46 3.58
N PHE A 36 0.59 -3.20 2.91
CA PHE A 36 0.28 -4.49 2.31
C PHE A 36 1.55 -5.34 2.24
N TYR A 37 1.37 -6.66 2.27
CA TYR A 37 2.48 -7.61 2.32
C TYR A 37 2.31 -8.72 1.29
N ALA A 38 3.41 -9.19 0.71
CA ALA A 38 3.41 -10.34 -0.19
C ALA A 38 4.79 -11.01 -0.27
N TYR A 39 4.84 -12.24 -0.80
CA TYR A 39 6.08 -13.00 -0.95
C TYR A 39 6.88 -12.62 -2.20
N ASN A 40 6.25 -11.99 -3.18
CA ASN A 40 6.89 -11.55 -4.40
C ASN A 40 6.28 -10.26 -4.96
N ILE A 41 6.97 -9.63 -5.91
CA ILE A 41 6.55 -8.35 -6.50
C ILE A 41 5.24 -8.44 -7.29
N GLY A 42 4.90 -9.60 -7.84
CA GLY A 42 3.64 -9.82 -8.56
C GLY A 42 2.46 -9.73 -7.61
N GLU A 43 2.47 -10.58 -6.58
CA GLU A 43 1.48 -10.58 -5.51
C GLU A 43 1.43 -9.24 -4.77
N LEU A 44 2.59 -8.58 -4.57
CA LEU A 44 2.66 -7.29 -3.89
C LEU A 44 1.84 -6.22 -4.64
N LYS A 45 1.82 -6.26 -5.97
CA LYS A 45 0.99 -5.34 -6.76
C LYS A 45 -0.50 -5.65 -6.61
N GLU A 46 -0.87 -6.92 -6.56
CA GLU A 46 -2.27 -7.33 -6.37
C GLU A 46 -2.78 -6.92 -4.98
N GLU A 47 -2.00 -7.20 -3.94
CA GLU A 47 -2.32 -6.79 -2.57
C GLU A 47 -2.37 -5.27 -2.41
N GLY A 48 -1.48 -4.54 -3.09
CA GLY A 48 -1.52 -3.08 -3.11
C GLY A 48 -2.80 -2.52 -3.75
N VAL A 49 -3.33 -3.14 -4.82
CA VAL A 49 -4.61 -2.73 -5.41
C VAL A 49 -5.75 -2.97 -4.43
N LYS A 50 -5.79 -4.14 -3.77
CA LYS A 50 -6.83 -4.46 -2.78
C LYS A 50 -6.78 -3.49 -1.59
N SER A 51 -5.58 -3.22 -1.08
CA SER A 51 -5.35 -2.30 0.03
C SER A 51 -5.86 -0.89 -0.30
N LEU A 52 -5.60 -0.37 -1.51
CA LEU A 52 -6.18 0.93 -1.94
C LEU A 52 -7.70 0.92 -1.99
N VAL A 53 -8.32 -0.13 -2.53
CA VAL A 53 -9.78 -0.22 -2.64
C VAL A 53 -10.42 -0.18 -1.25
N ILE A 54 -9.88 -0.95 -0.30
CA ILE A 54 -10.36 -0.97 1.09
C ILE A 54 -10.18 0.41 1.72
N PHE A 55 -8.97 0.99 1.60
CA PHE A 55 -8.66 2.31 2.16
C PHE A 55 -9.63 3.40 1.68
N PHE A 56 -9.88 3.51 0.37
CA PHE A 56 -10.81 4.53 -0.15
C PHE A 56 -12.26 4.27 0.25
N ASP A 57 -12.68 3.00 0.36
CA ASP A 57 -14.02 2.66 0.83
C ASP A 57 -14.21 3.04 2.31
N GLU A 58 -13.21 2.81 3.15
CA GLU A 58 -13.19 3.24 4.55
C GLU A 58 -13.22 4.77 4.68
N CYS A 59 -12.34 5.49 3.96
CA CYS A 59 -12.37 6.96 3.95
C CYS A 59 -13.74 7.51 3.54
N LYS A 60 -14.38 6.90 2.55
CA LYS A 60 -15.72 7.30 2.10
C LYS A 60 -16.79 7.02 3.16
N LYS A 61 -16.74 5.87 3.84
CA LYS A 61 -17.66 5.51 4.92
C LYS A 61 -17.56 6.48 6.10
N ASP A 62 -16.35 6.89 6.43
CA ASP A 62 -16.07 7.73 7.59
C ASP A 62 -16.13 9.23 7.25
N GLY A 63 -16.28 9.60 5.98
CA GLY A 63 -16.30 11.00 5.52
C GLY A 63 -14.95 11.70 5.66
N ILE A 64 -13.85 10.94 5.56
CA ILE A 64 -12.46 11.40 5.72
C ILE A 64 -11.85 11.68 4.34
N GLU A 65 -11.04 12.73 4.23
CA GLU A 65 -10.25 12.99 3.03
C GLU A 65 -9.11 11.95 2.92
N PRO A 66 -9.03 11.16 1.83
CA PRO A 66 -8.06 10.06 1.72
C PRO A 66 -6.61 10.49 1.48
N TYR A 67 -6.36 11.77 1.20
CA TYR A 67 -5.03 12.31 0.90
C TYR A 67 -4.58 13.34 1.95
N LYS A 68 -3.25 13.46 2.12
CA LYS A 68 -2.63 14.47 2.99
C LYS A 68 -2.47 15.82 2.29
#